data_AF-A0A7G9SQX7-F1
#
_entry.id   AF-A0A7G9SQX7-F1
#
_cell.length_a   1.000
_cell.length_b   1.000
_cell.length_c   1.000
_cell.angle_alpha   90.00
_cell.angle_beta   90.00
_cell.angle_gamma   90.00
#
_symmetry.space_group_name_H-M   'P 1'
#
loop_
_entity.id
_entity.type
_entity.pdbx_description
1 polymer ?
#
loop_
_entity_poly.entity_id
_entity_poly.type
_entity_poly.pdbx_seq_one_letter_code
_entity_poly.pdbx_strand_id
1 'polypeptide(L)'
;MRQVFTSPRLENVEAVAGLLRAEGIEVRITNDRSYRGQRRSHFSYREDEEAPSPKPAVWIVNADEQPRARQLLRDAGLLDSSRDGTSSYLPLSALNDPAASAQEKKAKRKVRIRLGLLVVILVAIGFTIFGTRTPSPAVPAVAAAKPAPPPADIIPQSAEELSVYRVDMPTALAKRLVEETLATRKPAQACIAIDGRNPSPAFLQSLAAGNATLSASTACVDGATRISVSDYMTDGSGSGKATVQVDDDAARSLAVERDGTAWRILDAR
;
A
#
# COMPACT_ATOMS: atom_id res chain seq x y z
N MET A 1 3.01 35.33 2.76
CA MET A 1 2.21 34.27 3.38
C MET A 1 3.10 33.23 4.03
N ARG A 2 2.77 32.76 5.23
CA ARG A 2 3.52 31.71 5.93
C ARG A 2 2.58 30.65 6.50
N GLN A 3 2.90 29.38 6.32
CA GLN A 3 2.14 28.27 6.88
C GLN A 3 2.30 28.21 8.40
N VAL A 4 1.21 27.98 9.11
CA VAL A 4 1.23 27.85 10.58
C VAL A 4 0.63 26.55 11.10
N PHE A 5 -0.28 25.94 10.35
CA PHE A 5 -0.92 24.70 10.75
C PHE A 5 -1.28 23.86 9.52
N THR A 6 -1.20 22.55 9.64
CA THR A 6 -1.67 21.59 8.64
C THR A 6 -2.25 20.39 9.34
N SER A 7 -3.34 19.86 8.79
CA SER A 7 -3.98 18.65 9.30
C SER A 7 -4.54 17.87 8.14
N PRO A 8 -4.55 16.53 8.21
CA PRO A 8 -5.28 15.72 7.25
C PRO A 8 -6.79 15.96 7.32
N ARG A 9 -7.31 16.42 8.47
CA ARG A 9 -8.73 16.72 8.64
C ARG A 9 -9.00 18.19 8.35
N LEU A 10 -9.85 18.43 7.36
CA LEU A 10 -10.21 19.78 6.94
C LEU A 10 -10.97 20.54 8.04
N GLU A 11 -11.81 19.86 8.82
CA GLU A 11 -12.58 20.45 9.91
C GLU A 11 -11.65 21.08 10.97
N ASN A 12 -10.51 20.44 11.23
CA ASN A 12 -9.50 20.98 12.15
C ASN A 12 -8.88 22.25 11.57
N VAL A 13 -8.59 22.28 10.28
CA VAL A 13 -8.03 23.45 9.58
C VAL A 13 -9.03 24.60 9.54
N GLU A 14 -10.32 24.31 9.30
CA GLU A 14 -11.42 25.28 9.34
C GLU A 14 -11.58 25.86 10.76
N ALA A 15 -11.55 25.03 11.80
CA ALA A 15 -11.65 25.45 13.20
C ALA A 15 -10.48 26.35 13.61
N VAL A 16 -9.25 25.97 13.24
CA VAL A 16 -8.05 26.78 13.51
C VAL A 16 -8.09 28.11 12.76
N ALA A 17 -8.53 28.10 11.51
CA ALA A 17 -8.70 29.34 10.75
C ALA A 17 -9.79 30.23 11.36
N GLY A 18 -10.88 29.65 11.88
CA GLY A 18 -11.92 30.38 12.62
C GLY A 18 -11.36 31.05 13.88
N LEU A 19 -10.58 30.32 14.67
CA LEU A 19 -9.91 30.83 15.87
C LEU A 19 -8.98 32.01 15.56
N LEU A 20 -8.15 31.89 14.50
CA LEU A 20 -7.24 32.97 14.10
C LEU A 20 -8.00 34.21 13.59
N ARG A 21 -9.08 34.02 12.83
CA ARG A 21 -9.92 35.14 12.35
C ARG A 21 -10.64 35.84 13.50
N ALA A 22 -11.07 35.12 14.53
CA ALA A 22 -11.72 35.70 15.70
C ALA A 22 -10.80 36.70 16.44
N GLU A 23 -9.48 36.44 16.42
CA GLU A 23 -8.45 37.34 16.97
C GLU A 23 -7.96 38.41 15.99
N GLY A 24 -8.64 38.56 14.84
CA GLY A 24 -8.36 39.58 13.84
C GLY A 24 -7.18 39.27 12.91
N ILE A 25 -6.68 38.03 12.88
CA ILE A 25 -5.54 37.62 12.05
C ILE A 25 -6.04 37.16 10.68
N GLU A 26 -5.49 37.72 9.61
CA GLU A 26 -5.90 37.38 8.25
C GLU A 26 -5.29 36.04 7.79
N VAL A 27 -6.15 35.08 7.45
CA VAL A 27 -5.75 33.71 7.09
C VAL A 27 -6.36 33.21 5.79
N ARG A 28 -5.57 32.42 5.06
CA ARG A 28 -5.94 31.72 3.83
C ARG A 28 -5.82 30.22 4.02
N ILE A 29 -6.86 29.48 3.65
CA ILE A 29 -6.85 28.02 3.65
C ILE A 29 -6.43 27.54 2.25
N THR A 30 -5.51 26.59 2.18
CA THR A 30 -5.17 25.86 0.95
C THR A 30 -5.70 24.44 1.04
N ASN A 31 -6.10 23.88 -0.11
CA ASN A 31 -6.76 22.57 -0.18
C ASN A 31 -8.03 22.54 0.70
N ASP A 32 -8.78 23.65 0.67
CA ASP A 32 -10.13 23.75 1.20
C ASP A 32 -11.08 22.80 0.42
N ARG A 33 -12.36 22.70 0.83
CA ARG A 33 -13.43 22.03 0.09
C ARG A 33 -13.48 22.62 -1.32
N SER A 34 -12.69 22.04 -2.22
CA SER A 34 -12.77 22.41 -3.62
C SER A 34 -14.20 22.07 -4.04
N TYR A 35 -14.87 23.04 -4.67
CA TYR A 35 -16.23 22.94 -5.18
C TYR A 35 -16.50 21.69 -6.05
N ARG A 36 -15.45 20.94 -6.43
CA ARG A 36 -15.55 19.65 -7.10
C ARG A 36 -15.20 18.50 -6.16
N GLY A 37 -16.22 17.75 -5.76
CA GLY A 37 -16.08 16.36 -5.37
C GLY A 37 -16.25 16.13 -3.88
N GLN A 38 -17.52 16.04 -3.47
CA GLN A 38 -18.00 15.43 -2.23
C GLN A 38 -17.70 13.91 -2.21
N ARG A 39 -16.49 13.46 -2.53
CA ARG A 39 -16.05 12.08 -2.27
C ARG A 39 -15.30 12.13 -0.94
N ARG A 40 -15.98 11.71 0.13
CA ARG A 40 -15.36 11.41 1.41
C ARG A 40 -14.37 10.26 1.16
N SER A 41 -13.11 10.53 0.83
CA SER A 41 -12.11 9.46 0.87
C SER A 41 -11.97 9.08 2.34
N HIS A 42 -12.07 7.79 2.61
CA HIS A 42 -11.85 7.28 3.95
C HIS A 42 -10.40 7.60 4.35
N PHE A 43 -10.21 8.22 5.50
CA PHE A 43 -8.91 8.58 6.03
C PHE A 43 -8.08 7.30 6.25
N SER A 44 -7.06 7.08 5.42
CA SER A 44 -6.11 5.98 5.59
C SER A 44 -4.76 6.52 6.07
N TYR A 45 -4.16 5.85 7.06
CA TYR A 45 -2.82 6.19 7.55
C TYR A 45 -1.70 5.70 6.59
N ARG A 46 -2.03 4.86 5.60
CA ARG A 46 -1.06 4.22 4.70
C ARG A 46 -0.85 5.00 3.40
N GLU A 47 -1.84 5.76 2.94
CA GLU A 47 -1.73 6.55 1.70
C GLU A 47 -0.73 7.70 1.80
N ASP A 48 -0.44 8.21 3.01
CA ASP A 48 0.55 9.26 3.24
C ASP A 48 1.96 8.89 2.72
N GLU A 49 2.30 7.59 2.62
CA GLU A 49 3.58 7.12 2.10
C GLU A 49 3.59 6.83 0.59
N GLU A 50 2.46 6.39 0.02
CA GLU A 50 2.39 5.92 -1.38
C GLU A 50 1.93 7.00 -2.37
N ALA A 51 1.13 7.98 -1.93
CA ALA A 51 0.69 9.09 -2.76
C ALA A 51 0.45 10.36 -1.90
N PRO A 52 1.31 11.40 -2.01
CA PRO A 52 1.13 12.62 -1.23
C PRO A 52 -0.11 13.39 -1.69
N SER A 53 -1.24 13.10 -1.05
CA SER A 53 -2.46 13.90 -1.23
C SER A 53 -2.22 15.31 -0.67
N PRO A 54 -2.67 16.36 -1.37
CA PRO A 54 -2.41 17.73 -0.93
C PRO A 54 -3.15 18.01 0.39
N LYS A 55 -2.40 18.11 1.49
CA LYS A 55 -2.96 18.28 2.84
C LYS A 55 -3.57 19.68 3.01
N PRO A 56 -4.76 19.81 3.61
CA PRO A 56 -5.29 21.09 4.05
C PRO A 56 -4.32 21.82 4.98
N ALA A 57 -4.18 23.13 4.77
CA ALA A 57 -3.27 23.96 5.56
C ALA A 57 -3.76 25.39 5.72
N VAL A 58 -3.46 25.99 6.87
CA VAL A 58 -3.71 27.40 7.17
C VAL A 58 -2.42 28.20 6.96
N TRP A 59 -2.55 29.24 6.14
CA TRP A 59 -1.52 30.21 5.83
C TRP A 59 -1.94 31.56 6.36
N ILE A 60 -1.02 32.28 6.99
CA ILE A 60 -1.25 33.67 7.38
C ILE A 60 -0.91 34.55 6.18
N VAL A 61 -1.80 35.48 5.86
CA VAL A 61 -1.62 36.39 4.72
C VAL A 61 -0.45 37.34 5.00
N ASN A 62 -0.52 38.04 6.14
CA ASN A 62 0.52 38.92 6.63
C ASN A 62 1.61 38.16 7.41
N ALA A 63 2.87 38.26 6.98
CA ALA A 63 3.97 37.53 7.64
C ALA A 63 4.27 38.05 9.05
N ASP A 64 4.01 39.33 9.32
CA ASP A 64 4.32 39.97 10.61
C ASP A 64 3.43 39.46 11.75
N GLU A 65 2.24 38.93 11.42
CA GLU A 65 1.29 38.38 12.40
C GLU A 65 1.62 36.93 12.78
N GLN A 66 2.60 36.31 12.12
CA GLN A 66 2.96 34.92 12.36
C GLN A 66 3.39 34.61 13.81
N PRO A 67 4.22 35.42 14.48
CA PRO A 67 4.61 35.15 15.87
C PRO A 67 3.40 35.18 16.81
N ARG A 68 2.49 36.14 16.61
CA ARG A 68 1.26 36.28 17.39
C ARG A 68 0.33 35.09 17.19
N ALA A 69 0.11 34.67 15.94
CA ALA A 69 -0.69 33.48 15.62
C ALA A 69 -0.12 32.21 16.27
N ARG A 70 1.21 32.03 16.22
CA ARG A 70 1.87 30.87 16.85
C ARG A 70 1.82 30.91 18.38
N GLN A 71 1.74 32.09 18.98
CA GLN A 71 1.50 32.21 20.41
C GLN A 71 0.09 31.75 20.75
N LEU A 72 -0.92 32.26 20.04
CA LEU A 72 -2.32 31.89 20.25
C LEU A 72 -2.56 30.38 20.06
N LEU A 73 -1.94 29.76 19.05
CA LEU A 73 -2.05 28.32 18.84
C LEU A 73 -1.35 27.49 19.93
N ARG A 74 -0.30 28.02 20.57
CA ARG A 74 0.32 27.39 21.74
C ARG A 74 -0.56 27.52 22.98
N ASP A 75 -1.15 28.69 23.19
CA ASP A 75 -2.06 28.94 24.31
C ASP A 75 -3.33 28.06 24.21
N ALA A 76 -3.76 27.75 22.98
CA ALA A 76 -4.83 26.81 22.68
C ALA A 76 -4.41 25.31 22.75
N GLY A 77 -3.14 25.01 23.03
CA GLY A 77 -2.63 23.63 23.09
C GLY A 77 -2.52 22.91 21.73
N LEU A 78 -2.57 23.65 20.61
CA LEU A 78 -2.54 23.10 19.25
C LEU A 78 -1.13 22.97 18.66
N LEU A 79 -0.16 23.67 19.26
CA LEU A 79 1.26 23.57 18.90
C LEU A 79 2.05 23.18 20.14
N ASP A 80 2.91 22.17 19.99
CA ASP A 80 3.88 21.87 21.04
C ASP A 80 4.84 23.05 21.23
N SER A 81 5.05 23.37 22.50
CA SER A 81 6.10 24.27 22.95
C SER A 81 7.43 23.75 22.41
N SER A 82 7.99 24.44 21.41
CA SER A 82 9.36 24.16 20.94
C SER A 82 10.43 24.48 22.00
N ARG A 83 10.03 24.82 23.24
CA ARG A 83 10.91 25.13 24.37
C ARG A 83 10.86 24.09 25.49
N ASP A 84 9.98 23.10 25.43
CA ASP A 84 10.00 21.99 26.39
C ASP A 84 10.65 20.78 25.74
N GLY A 85 11.99 20.73 25.82
CA GLY A 85 12.81 19.57 25.46
C GLY A 85 12.57 18.33 26.35
N THR A 86 11.36 18.17 26.87
CA THR A 86 10.94 17.21 27.88
C THR A 86 9.67 16.45 27.50
N SER A 87 8.99 16.76 26.39
CA SER A 87 7.79 16.04 25.92
C SER A 87 8.02 15.09 24.74
N SER A 88 9.27 14.91 24.27
CA SER A 88 9.61 13.83 23.35
C SER A 88 9.97 12.58 24.15
N TYR A 89 9.01 11.67 24.30
CA TYR A 89 9.25 10.31 24.85
C TYR A 89 10.15 9.45 23.95
N LEU A 90 10.56 9.96 22.78
CA LEU A 90 11.54 9.33 21.91
C LEU A 90 12.93 9.94 22.16
N PRO A 91 13.96 9.11 22.40
CA PRO A 91 15.32 9.61 22.47
C PRO A 91 15.68 10.20 21.12
N LEU A 92 16.06 11.48 21.12
CA LEU A 92 16.50 12.23 19.92
C LEU A 92 17.62 11.51 19.14
N SER A 93 18.33 10.59 19.79
CA SER A 93 19.33 9.70 19.21
C SER A 93 18.77 8.71 18.17
N ALA A 94 17.49 8.35 18.24
CA ALA A 94 16.84 7.44 17.28
C ALA A 94 16.46 8.13 15.96
N LEU A 95 16.36 9.46 15.95
CA LEU A 95 16.08 10.25 14.75
C LEU A 95 17.36 10.56 13.94
N ASN A 96 18.52 10.49 14.60
CA ASN A 96 19.84 10.63 13.97
C ASN A 96 20.46 9.26 13.66
N ASP A 97 19.73 8.40 12.96
CA ASP A 97 20.25 7.10 12.55
C ASP A 97 21.23 7.28 11.36
N PRO A 98 22.55 7.04 11.53
CA PRO A 98 23.50 7.13 10.42
C PRO A 98 23.19 6.12 9.30
N ALA A 99 22.43 5.05 9.58
CA ALA A 99 21.99 4.08 8.58
C ALA A 99 21.00 4.68 7.57
N ALA A 100 20.10 5.58 8.00
CA ALA A 100 19.17 6.28 7.11
C ALA A 100 19.94 7.17 6.10
N SER A 101 21.01 7.82 6.55
CA SER A 101 21.89 8.63 5.68
C SER A 101 22.67 7.78 4.66
N ALA A 102 23.04 6.54 5.02
CA ALA A 102 23.71 5.60 4.11
C ALA A 102 22.73 5.06 3.04
N GLN A 103 21.46 4.86 3.40
CA GLN A 103 20.42 4.42 2.49
C GLN A 103 20.05 5.51 1.47
N GLU A 104 19.96 6.77 1.89
CA GLU A 104 19.82 7.90 0.95
C GLU A 104 20.98 8.01 -0.03
N LYS A 105 22.23 7.84 0.44
CA LYS A 105 23.43 7.88 -0.42
C LYS A 105 23.40 6.74 -1.44
N LYS A 106 22.97 5.55 -1.06
CA LYS A 106 22.79 4.39 -1.96
C LYS A 106 21.67 4.64 -2.98
N ALA A 107 20.54 5.24 -2.58
CA ALA A 107 19.45 5.61 -3.47
C ALA A 107 19.88 6.67 -4.51
N LYS A 108 20.56 7.74 -4.07
CA LYS A 108 21.12 8.78 -4.93
C LYS A 108 22.14 8.22 -5.94
N ARG A 109 22.96 7.23 -5.54
CA ARG A 109 23.90 6.55 -6.44
C ARG A 109 23.20 5.72 -7.52
N LYS A 110 22.13 4.99 -7.17
CA LYS A 110 21.33 4.22 -8.14
C LYS A 110 20.66 5.13 -9.18
N VAL A 111 20.14 6.29 -8.76
CA VAL A 111 19.54 7.28 -9.69
C VAL A 111 20.59 7.85 -10.66
N ARG A 112 21.79 8.20 -10.17
CA ARG A 112 22.88 8.69 -11.03
C ARG A 112 23.35 7.65 -12.04
N ILE A 113 23.42 6.37 -11.65
CA ILE A 113 23.78 5.27 -12.57
C ILE A 113 22.72 5.10 -13.65
N ARG A 114 21.42 5.11 -13.29
CA ARG A 114 20.32 5.03 -14.26
C ARG A 114 20.34 6.20 -15.24
N LEU A 115 20.58 7.42 -14.75
CA LEU A 115 20.65 8.61 -15.60
C LEU A 115 21.85 8.56 -16.55
N GLY A 116 23.03 8.13 -16.06
CA GLY A 116 24.22 7.96 -16.89
C GLY A 116 24.01 6.91 -18.00
N LEU A 117 23.34 5.80 -17.69
CA LEU A 117 23.01 4.76 -18.66
C LEU A 117 22.07 5.27 -19.76
N LEU A 118 21.06 6.10 -19.41
CA LEU A 118 20.19 6.74 -20.40
C LEU A 118 20.94 7.71 -21.32
N VAL A 119 21.90 8.48 -20.79
CA VAL A 119 22.74 9.37 -21.60
C VAL A 119 23.59 8.58 -22.58
N VAL A 120 24.19 7.46 -22.15
CA VAL A 120 24.97 6.58 -23.03
C VAL A 120 24.11 6.00 -24.15
N ILE A 121 22.88 5.55 -23.85
CA ILE A 121 21.94 5.07 -24.85
C ILE A 121 21.57 6.16 -25.86
N LEU A 122 21.31 7.39 -25.40
CA LEU A 122 21.03 8.52 -26.29
C LEU A 122 22.21 8.86 -27.20
N VAL A 123 23.44 8.80 -26.68
CA VAL A 123 24.65 9.02 -27.48
C VAL A 123 24.81 7.91 -28.53
N ALA A 124 24.56 6.64 -28.15
CA ALA A 124 24.61 5.52 -29.10
C ALA A 124 23.58 5.67 -30.23
N ILE A 125 22.35 6.08 -29.90
CA ILE A 125 21.29 6.36 -30.91
C ILE A 125 21.68 7.56 -31.78
N GLY A 126 22.24 8.61 -31.19
CA GLY A 126 22.74 9.76 -31.96
C GLY A 126 23.85 9.36 -32.94
N PHE A 127 24.74 8.46 -32.53
CA PHE A 127 25.87 7.98 -33.35
C PHE A 127 25.40 7.09 -34.51
N THR A 128 24.39 6.25 -34.32
CA THR A 128 23.84 5.41 -35.40
C THR A 128 23.06 6.24 -36.44
N ILE A 129 22.34 7.27 -36.00
CA ILE A 129 21.61 8.18 -36.90
C ILE A 129 22.58 9.09 -37.68
N PHE A 130 23.69 9.51 -37.08
CA PHE A 130 24.71 10.32 -37.79
C PHE A 130 25.60 9.49 -38.73
N GLY A 131 25.79 8.19 -38.45
CA GLY A 131 26.59 7.28 -39.27
C GLY A 131 25.90 6.78 -40.55
N THR A 132 24.59 7.00 -40.71
CA THR A 132 23.81 6.53 -41.87
C THR A 132 23.06 7.67 -42.56
N ARG A 133 23.80 8.63 -43.12
CA ARG A 133 23.25 9.54 -44.14
C ARG A 133 23.35 8.90 -45.52
N THR A 134 22.27 8.29 -45.97
CA THR A 134 21.97 8.13 -47.40
C THR A 134 20.60 8.78 -47.69
N PRO A 135 20.43 9.45 -48.84
CA PRO A 135 19.20 10.17 -49.15
C PRO A 135 18.09 9.23 -49.67
N SER A 136 16.84 9.64 -49.39
CA SER A 136 15.53 9.17 -49.88
C SER A 136 15.45 9.01 -51.42
N PRO A 137 14.44 8.34 -52.04
CA PRO A 137 12.99 8.49 -51.72
C PRO A 137 12.06 7.28 -51.96
N ALA A 138 10.85 7.35 -51.39
CA ALA A 138 9.55 7.26 -52.10
C ALA A 138 8.38 6.94 -51.14
N VAL A 139 7.44 7.88 -51.05
CA VAL A 139 6.02 7.64 -50.69
C VAL A 139 5.32 7.09 -51.94
N PRO A 140 4.26 6.26 -51.88
CA PRO A 140 2.99 6.51 -51.18
C PRO A 140 2.50 5.29 -50.36
N ALA A 141 1.63 5.40 -49.37
CA ALA A 141 0.20 5.48 -49.58
C ALA A 141 -0.52 5.83 -48.28
N VAL A 142 -1.55 6.65 -48.44
CA VAL A 142 -2.51 7.10 -47.44
C VAL A 142 -3.15 5.89 -46.76
N ALA A 143 -2.85 5.70 -45.47
CA ALA A 143 -3.63 4.84 -44.58
C ALA A 143 -4.56 5.73 -43.76
N ALA A 144 -5.85 5.44 -43.88
CA ALA A 144 -6.99 6.18 -43.36
C ALA A 144 -6.84 6.61 -41.88
N ALA A 145 -7.23 7.85 -41.62
CA ALA A 145 -7.50 8.35 -40.29
C ALA A 145 -8.57 7.50 -39.62
N LYS A 146 -8.21 6.89 -38.48
CA LYS A 146 -9.16 6.20 -37.60
C LYS A 146 -10.05 7.27 -36.92
N PRO A 147 -11.38 7.13 -36.89
CA PRO A 147 -12.26 8.11 -36.26
C PRO A 147 -11.95 8.24 -34.77
N ALA A 148 -12.05 9.47 -34.26
CA ALA A 148 -11.98 9.78 -32.84
C ALA A 148 -13.01 8.96 -32.05
N PRO A 149 -12.67 8.48 -30.84
CA PRO A 149 -13.65 7.86 -29.97
C PRO A 149 -14.73 8.90 -29.57
N PRO A 150 -16.02 8.52 -29.50
CA PRO A 150 -17.05 9.39 -28.98
C PRO A 150 -16.75 9.75 -27.51
N PRO A 151 -17.25 10.91 -27.02
CA PRO A 151 -17.12 11.27 -25.62
C PRO A 151 -17.71 10.14 -24.78
N ALA A 152 -16.93 9.67 -23.80
CA ALA A 152 -17.38 8.66 -22.86
C ALA A 152 -18.63 9.18 -22.15
N ASP A 153 -19.76 8.52 -22.39
CA ASP A 153 -20.93 8.64 -21.55
C ASP A 153 -20.51 8.33 -20.12
N ILE A 154 -20.62 9.35 -19.25
CA ILE A 154 -20.43 9.20 -17.82
C ILE A 154 -21.64 8.41 -17.32
N ILE A 155 -21.53 7.09 -17.35
CA ILE A 155 -22.46 6.22 -16.63
C ILE A 155 -22.19 6.45 -15.14
N PRO A 156 -23.18 6.89 -14.34
CA PRO A 156 -23.01 6.94 -12.90
C PRO A 156 -22.85 5.50 -12.40
N GLN A 157 -21.64 5.15 -11.95
CA GLN A 157 -21.40 3.90 -11.24
C GLN A 157 -22.20 3.93 -9.94
N SER A 158 -23.36 3.29 -9.99
CA SER A 158 -24.23 3.02 -8.86
C SER A 158 -23.65 1.87 -8.01
N ALA A 159 -23.53 2.14 -6.72
CA ALA A 159 -23.54 1.22 -5.57
C ALA A 159 -22.47 0.11 -5.49
N GLU A 160 -21.66 0.19 -4.43
CA GLU A 160 -21.06 -0.95 -3.70
C GLU A 160 -20.28 -1.97 -4.53
N GLU A 161 -19.19 -1.56 -5.18
CA GLU A 161 -18.10 -2.50 -5.44
C GLU A 161 -17.49 -2.87 -4.07
N LEU A 162 -17.93 -4.00 -3.51
CA LEU A 162 -17.25 -4.66 -2.40
C LEU A 162 -15.80 -4.92 -2.84
N SER A 163 -14.92 -4.02 -2.46
CA SER A 163 -13.50 -4.09 -2.75
C SER A 163 -12.95 -5.37 -2.11
N VAL A 164 -12.62 -6.36 -2.93
CA VAL A 164 -11.99 -7.59 -2.47
C VAL A 164 -10.49 -7.33 -2.34
N TYR A 165 -9.96 -7.49 -1.13
CA TYR A 165 -8.56 -7.28 -0.82
C TYR A 165 -7.81 -8.59 -0.66
N ARG A 166 -6.58 -8.65 -1.16
CA ARG A 166 -5.64 -9.72 -0.83
C ARG A 166 -4.97 -9.39 0.50
N VAL A 167 -5.06 -10.31 1.45
CA VAL A 167 -4.48 -10.16 2.80
C VAL A 167 -3.58 -11.36 3.09
N ASP A 168 -2.55 -11.16 3.93
CA ASP A 168 -1.76 -12.27 4.46
C ASP A 168 -2.68 -13.28 5.16
N MET A 169 -2.42 -14.56 4.95
CA MET A 169 -3.31 -15.59 5.45
C MET A 169 -3.27 -15.69 6.98
N PRO A 170 -4.42 -15.53 7.66
CA PRO A 170 -4.49 -15.71 9.10
C PRO A 170 -4.07 -17.12 9.51
N THR A 171 -3.28 -17.25 10.58
CA THR A 171 -2.77 -18.54 11.06
C THR A 171 -3.88 -19.55 11.38
N ALA A 172 -4.99 -19.08 11.96
CA ALA A 172 -6.15 -19.93 12.26
C ALA A 172 -6.83 -20.47 10.99
N LEU A 173 -6.88 -19.66 9.92
CA LEU A 173 -7.42 -20.09 8.62
C LEU A 173 -6.49 -21.12 7.97
N ALA A 174 -5.19 -20.82 7.93
CA ALA A 174 -4.18 -21.72 7.39
C ALA A 174 -4.24 -23.08 8.10
N LYS A 175 -4.35 -23.08 9.43
CA LYS A 175 -4.48 -24.29 10.25
C LYS A 175 -5.68 -25.13 9.80
N ARG A 176 -6.86 -24.52 9.70
CA ARG A 176 -8.08 -25.24 9.35
C ARG A 176 -8.02 -25.85 7.94
N LEU A 177 -7.51 -25.09 6.96
CA LEU A 177 -7.39 -25.56 5.58
C LEU A 177 -6.41 -26.73 5.47
N VAL A 178 -5.26 -26.64 6.13
CA VAL A 178 -4.27 -27.74 6.15
C VAL A 178 -4.84 -28.97 6.85
N GLU A 179 -5.47 -28.83 8.01
CA GLU A 179 -6.07 -29.97 8.72
C GLU A 179 -7.17 -30.66 7.92
N GLU A 180 -8.01 -29.90 7.22
CA GLU A 180 -9.04 -30.47 6.33
C GLU A 180 -8.41 -31.27 5.17
N THR A 181 -7.35 -30.73 4.57
CA THR A 181 -6.65 -31.44 3.48
C THR A 181 -5.94 -32.70 3.97
N LEU A 182 -5.33 -32.67 5.15
CA LEU A 182 -4.71 -33.83 5.78
C LEU A 182 -5.74 -34.90 6.12
N ALA A 183 -6.90 -34.51 6.66
CA ALA A 183 -8.00 -35.42 6.96
C ALA A 183 -8.56 -36.10 5.71
N THR A 184 -8.61 -35.37 4.59
CA THR A 184 -9.13 -35.86 3.30
C THR A 184 -8.13 -36.78 2.58
N ARG A 185 -6.86 -36.37 2.48
CA ARG A 185 -5.81 -37.09 1.72
C ARG A 185 -5.11 -38.19 2.53
N LYS A 186 -5.07 -38.07 3.86
CA LYS A 186 -4.37 -38.96 4.80
C LYS A 186 -2.96 -39.37 4.34
N PRO A 187 -2.07 -38.41 4.02
CA PRO A 187 -0.72 -38.73 3.56
C PRO A 187 0.14 -39.29 4.72
N ALA A 188 1.13 -40.12 4.41
CA ALA A 188 2.12 -40.57 5.39
C ALA A 188 3.14 -39.47 5.74
N GLN A 189 3.47 -38.61 4.77
CA GLN A 189 4.35 -37.46 4.93
C GLN A 189 3.79 -36.27 4.16
N ALA A 190 3.78 -35.09 4.77
CA ALA A 190 3.30 -33.87 4.14
C ALA A 190 4.23 -32.69 4.37
N CYS A 191 4.37 -31.87 3.33
CA CYS A 191 5.18 -30.66 3.32
C CYS A 191 4.28 -29.45 3.18
N ILE A 192 4.37 -28.49 4.10
CA ILE A 192 3.42 -27.39 4.18
C ILE A 192 4.08 -26.06 3.79
N ALA A 193 3.37 -25.28 2.97
CA ALA A 193 3.68 -23.89 2.64
C ALA A 193 2.47 -22.99 2.88
N ILE A 194 2.71 -21.78 3.40
CA ILE A 194 1.69 -20.75 3.65
C ILE A 194 2.12 -19.49 2.90
N ASP A 195 1.33 -19.04 1.93
CA ASP A 195 1.65 -17.87 1.08
C ASP A 195 3.07 -17.94 0.48
N GLY A 196 3.49 -19.14 0.05
CA GLY A 196 4.81 -19.40 -0.50
C GLY A 196 5.96 -19.33 0.52
N ARG A 197 5.67 -19.18 1.81
CA ARG A 197 6.64 -19.12 2.90
C ARG A 197 6.59 -20.40 3.74
N ASN A 198 7.72 -20.70 4.39
CA ASN A 198 7.78 -21.79 5.35
C ASN A 198 6.97 -21.43 6.60
N PRO A 199 6.09 -22.34 7.08
CA PRO A 199 5.38 -22.14 8.33
C PRO A 199 6.34 -22.14 9.52
N SER A 200 5.95 -21.45 10.60
CA SER A 200 6.74 -21.49 11.84
C SER A 200 6.72 -22.90 12.47
N PRO A 201 7.76 -23.31 13.21
CA PRO A 201 7.78 -24.61 13.89
C PRO A 201 6.61 -24.78 14.86
N ALA A 202 6.24 -23.70 15.57
CA ALA A 202 5.08 -23.69 16.48
C ALA A 202 3.76 -23.95 15.74
N PHE A 203 3.62 -23.43 14.51
CA PHE A 203 2.45 -23.73 13.67
C PHE A 203 2.40 -25.21 13.30
N LEU A 204 3.52 -25.79 12.83
CA LEU A 204 3.59 -27.20 12.47
C LEU A 204 3.23 -28.13 13.64
N GLN A 205 3.70 -27.80 14.85
CA GLN A 205 3.37 -28.54 16.08
C GLN A 205 1.90 -28.40 16.49
N SER A 206 1.25 -27.30 16.11
CA SER A 206 -0.15 -27.03 16.46
C SER A 206 -1.17 -27.79 15.59
N LEU A 207 -0.72 -28.37 14.47
CA LEU A 207 -1.57 -29.08 13.52
C LEU A 207 -1.92 -30.49 14.02
N ALA A 208 -3.18 -30.88 13.85
CA ALA A 208 -3.62 -32.25 14.04
C ALA A 208 -3.15 -33.14 12.87
N ALA A 209 -1.89 -33.59 12.93
CA ALA A 209 -1.26 -34.39 11.87
C ALA A 209 -1.74 -35.86 11.80
N GLY A 210 -2.42 -36.36 12.84
CA GLY A 210 -2.71 -37.79 12.97
C GLY A 210 -1.42 -38.61 12.96
N ASN A 211 -1.27 -39.47 11.95
CA ASN A 211 -0.07 -40.30 11.75
C ASN A 211 0.91 -39.73 10.71
N ALA A 212 0.63 -38.56 10.14
CA ALA A 212 1.45 -37.95 9.10
C ALA A 212 2.68 -37.26 9.70
N THR A 213 3.84 -37.44 9.07
CA THR A 213 5.03 -36.64 9.42
C THR A 213 4.96 -35.31 8.69
N LEU A 214 4.96 -34.19 9.43
CA LEU A 214 4.87 -32.85 8.88
C LEU A 214 6.23 -32.17 8.78
N SER A 215 6.50 -31.53 7.65
CA SER A 215 7.72 -30.74 7.42
C SER A 215 7.41 -29.42 6.71
N ALA A 216 8.36 -28.48 6.79
CA ALA A 216 8.27 -27.24 6.02
C ALA A 216 8.58 -27.52 4.53
N SER A 217 8.00 -26.72 3.63
CA SER A 217 8.15 -26.92 2.18
C SER A 217 9.60 -27.02 1.68
N THR A 218 10.55 -26.30 2.29
CA THR A 218 11.97 -26.36 1.89
C THR A 218 12.69 -27.62 2.36
N ALA A 219 12.15 -28.32 3.37
CA ALA A 219 12.72 -29.56 3.90
C ALA A 219 11.96 -30.80 3.39
N CYS A 220 11.29 -30.66 2.24
CA CYS A 220 10.44 -31.70 1.70
C CYS A 220 11.25 -32.85 1.12
N VAL A 221 10.83 -34.07 1.42
CA VAL A 221 11.43 -35.29 0.89
C VAL A 221 10.71 -35.69 -0.40
N ASP A 222 11.42 -36.31 -1.34
CA ASP A 222 10.82 -36.84 -2.56
C ASP A 222 9.73 -37.87 -2.23
N GLY A 223 8.54 -37.69 -2.81
CA GLY A 223 7.37 -38.54 -2.58
C GLY A 223 6.47 -38.10 -1.41
N ALA A 224 6.81 -37.04 -0.68
CA ALA A 224 5.91 -36.43 0.30
C ALA A 224 4.86 -35.52 -0.38
N THR A 225 3.64 -35.53 0.14
CA THR A 225 2.54 -34.69 -0.39
C THR A 225 2.79 -33.23 -0.04
N ARG A 226 2.91 -32.36 -1.04
CA ARG A 226 3.04 -30.90 -0.84
C ARG A 226 1.66 -30.29 -0.71
N ILE A 227 1.46 -29.48 0.32
CA ILE A 227 0.22 -28.76 0.57
C ILE A 227 0.60 -27.29 0.68
N SER A 228 0.16 -26.50 -0.29
CA SER A 228 0.33 -25.05 -0.27
C SER A 228 -1.02 -24.38 -0.15
N VAL A 229 -1.17 -23.56 0.88
CA VAL A 229 -2.31 -22.66 1.02
C VAL A 229 -1.81 -21.27 0.67
N SER A 230 -2.59 -20.50 -0.09
CA SER A 230 -2.21 -19.13 -0.47
C SER A 230 -3.40 -18.29 -0.91
N ASP A 231 -3.14 -17.00 -1.14
CA ASP A 231 -4.02 -16.08 -1.86
C ASP A 231 -5.39 -15.90 -1.18
N TYR A 232 -5.35 -15.55 0.10
CA TYR A 232 -6.55 -15.22 0.84
C TYR A 232 -7.10 -13.86 0.40
N MET A 233 -8.31 -13.89 -0.18
CA MET A 233 -9.06 -12.74 -0.63
C MET A 233 -10.26 -12.50 0.29
N THR A 234 -10.42 -11.29 0.81
CA THR A 234 -11.51 -10.92 1.74
C THR A 234 -11.98 -9.49 1.49
N ASP A 235 -13.26 -9.24 1.74
CA ASP A 235 -13.87 -7.91 1.73
C ASP A 235 -13.86 -7.22 3.11
N GLY A 236 -13.27 -7.87 4.12
CA GLY A 236 -13.23 -7.38 5.51
C GLY A 236 -14.45 -7.79 6.36
N SER A 237 -15.44 -8.47 5.79
CA SER A 237 -16.62 -8.98 6.52
C SER A 237 -16.32 -10.18 7.42
N GLY A 238 -15.16 -10.80 7.26
CA GLY A 238 -14.84 -12.11 7.86
C GLY A 238 -15.16 -13.29 6.94
N SER A 239 -15.71 -13.04 5.75
CA SER A 239 -15.78 -14.02 4.67
C SER A 239 -14.71 -13.78 3.61
N GLY A 240 -14.38 -14.82 2.85
CA GLY A 240 -13.37 -14.72 1.81
C GLY A 240 -13.20 -15.99 1.00
N LYS A 241 -12.21 -15.97 0.11
CA LYS A 241 -11.76 -17.13 -0.66
C LYS A 241 -10.29 -17.37 -0.37
N ALA A 242 -9.93 -18.63 -0.17
CA ALA A 242 -8.53 -19.04 -0.01
C ALA A 242 -8.21 -20.15 -1.01
N THR A 243 -7.00 -20.13 -1.55
CA THR A 243 -6.56 -21.12 -2.51
C THR A 243 -5.76 -22.22 -1.82
N VAL A 244 -6.11 -23.46 -2.11
CA VAL A 244 -5.41 -24.66 -1.66
C VAL A 244 -4.95 -25.46 -2.85
N GLN A 245 -3.66 -25.77 -2.89
CA GLN A 245 -3.05 -26.61 -3.90
C GLN A 245 -2.35 -27.79 -3.21
N VAL A 246 -2.53 -28.98 -3.78
CA VAL A 246 -1.96 -30.23 -3.28
C VAL A 246 -1.11 -30.83 -4.39
N ASP A 247 0.16 -31.09 -4.13
CA ASP A 247 1.15 -31.51 -5.12
C ASP A 247 1.10 -30.61 -6.37
N ASP A 248 1.09 -31.23 -7.54
CA ASP A 248 0.95 -30.56 -8.83
C ASP A 248 -0.51 -30.52 -9.32
N ASP A 249 -1.49 -30.80 -8.44
CA ASP A 249 -2.91 -30.70 -8.77
C ASP A 249 -3.31 -29.24 -9.03
N ALA A 250 -4.41 -29.06 -9.76
CA ALA A 250 -5.00 -27.75 -9.97
C ALA A 250 -5.37 -27.09 -8.63
N ALA A 251 -4.96 -25.82 -8.48
CA ALA A 251 -5.27 -25.03 -7.31
C ALA A 251 -6.79 -24.86 -7.15
N ARG A 252 -7.31 -25.18 -5.96
CA ARG A 252 -8.74 -25.11 -5.63
C ARG A 252 -9.01 -23.87 -4.79
N SER A 253 -9.93 -23.03 -5.25
CA SER A 253 -10.43 -21.90 -4.46
C SER A 253 -11.56 -22.39 -3.55
N LEU A 254 -11.43 -22.19 -2.25
CA LEU A 254 -12.42 -22.55 -1.24
C LEU A 254 -13.02 -21.27 -0.63
N ALA A 255 -14.35 -21.20 -0.56
CA ALA A 255 -15.03 -20.17 0.21
C ALA A 255 -14.89 -20.46 1.71
N VAL A 256 -14.49 -19.44 2.47
CA VAL A 256 -14.23 -19.53 3.90
C VAL A 256 -14.93 -18.41 4.64
N GLU A 257 -15.40 -18.71 5.84
CA GLU A 257 -16.09 -17.78 6.71
C GLU A 257 -15.54 -17.88 8.13
N ARG A 258 -15.37 -16.73 8.77
CA ARG A 258 -14.90 -16.62 10.14
C ARG A 258 -16.08 -16.62 11.10
N ASP A 259 -16.07 -17.57 12.03
CA ASP A 259 -17.01 -17.66 13.14
C ASP A 259 -16.27 -17.40 14.45
N GLY A 260 -16.22 -16.13 14.86
CA GLY A 260 -15.45 -15.68 16.03
C GLY A 260 -13.93 -15.87 15.88
N THR A 261 -13.37 -16.89 16.53
CA THR A 261 -11.96 -17.28 16.40
C THR A 261 -11.75 -18.50 15.51
N ALA A 262 -12.83 -19.19 15.16
CA ALA A 262 -12.82 -20.36 14.29
C ALA A 262 -13.04 -19.96 12.82
N TRP A 263 -12.61 -20.83 11.91
CA TRP A 263 -12.86 -20.71 10.48
C TRP A 263 -13.65 -21.90 9.99
N ARG A 264 -14.64 -21.64 9.14
CA ARG A 264 -15.50 -22.62 8.49
C ARG A 264 -15.23 -22.59 6.99
N ILE A 265 -15.18 -23.76 6.37
CA ILE A 265 -15.06 -23.92 4.92
C ILE A 265 -16.48 -24.17 4.41
N LEU A 266 -16.97 -23.32 3.51
CA LEU A 266 -18.34 -23.37 3.02
C LEU A 266 -18.51 -24.39 1.88
N ASP A 267 -17.47 -24.58 1.06
CA ASP A 267 -17.49 -25.45 -0.12
C ASP A 267 -16.81 -26.82 0.10
N ALA A 268 -16.82 -27.36 1.31
CA ALA A 268 -16.28 -28.69 1.58
C ALA A 268 -17.23 -29.79 1.07
N ARG A 269 -17.23 -30.05 -0.24
CA ARG A 269 -17.84 -31.24 -0.88
C ARG A 269 -16.94 -31.84 -1.94
#